data_AF-A0A1G3RQQ4-F1
#
_entry.id   AF-A0A1G3RQQ4-F1
#
_cell.length_a   1.000
_cell.length_b   1.000
_cell.length_c   1.000
_cell.angle_alpha   90.00
_cell.angle_beta   90.00
_cell.angle_gamma   90.00
#
_symmetry.space_group_name_H-M   'P 1'
#
loop_
_entity.id
_entity.type
_entity.pdbx_description
1 polymer ?
#
loop_
_entity_poly.entity_id
_entity_poly.type
_entity_poly.pdbx_seq_one_letter_code
_entity_poly.pdbx_strand_id
1 'polypeptide(L)'
;MISANQRIQTGDPVTVREWDTILAQDLGNPRAFHELHDWALSDEGRRVLEAGLGKIRVLNHAGVIMTKSGFVLEVLPKTEDGADYESSRKILLNMLSRSGMLPSFGGGSAPTDIAALPLNEGLVELFLDALVSLVKRGLSSIYIAQEEHLPCIRGRIDFSEFARKNRQRSMVPCRFD
;
A
#
# COMPACT_ATOMS: atom_id res chain seq x y z
N MET A 1 -5.15 28.41 -7.21
CA MET A 1 -6.48 28.68 -6.60
C MET A 1 -7.15 27.33 -6.46
N ILE A 2 -7.22 26.80 -5.25
CA ILE A 2 -7.93 25.54 -5.00
C ILE A 2 -9.41 25.83 -5.22
N SER A 3 -9.98 25.18 -6.23
CA SER A 3 -11.36 25.43 -6.66
C SER A 3 -12.30 25.08 -5.51
N ALA A 4 -13.05 26.09 -5.07
CA ALA A 4 -14.04 25.99 -4.02
C ALA A 4 -15.26 25.20 -4.51
N ASN A 5 -15.35 23.92 -4.14
CA ASN A 5 -16.58 23.24 -3.75
C ASN A 5 -16.33 21.74 -3.62
N GLN A 6 -15.98 21.30 -2.41
CA GLN A 6 -16.39 19.99 -1.91
C GLN A 6 -16.37 20.09 -0.39
N ARG A 7 -17.54 19.86 0.23
CA ARG A 7 -17.67 19.74 1.68
C ARG A 7 -16.81 18.55 2.09
N ILE A 8 -15.68 18.83 2.74
CA ILE A 8 -14.80 17.83 3.34
C ILE A 8 -15.64 17.04 4.35
N GLN A 9 -16.04 15.82 4.02
CA GLN A 9 -16.46 14.88 5.04
C GLN A 9 -15.19 14.40 5.73
N THR A 10 -15.22 14.35 7.06
CA THR A 10 -14.08 13.98 7.90
C THR A 10 -13.58 12.58 7.52
N GLY A 11 -12.60 12.48 6.62
CA GLY A 11 -12.10 11.23 6.06
C GLY A 11 -11.71 11.29 4.58
N ASP A 12 -12.27 12.24 3.82
CA ASP A 12 -11.95 12.37 2.39
C ASP A 12 -10.51 12.90 2.20
N PRO A 13 -9.71 12.29 1.31
CA PRO A 13 -8.36 12.76 1.06
C PRO A 13 -8.37 14.14 0.41
N VAL A 14 -7.35 14.94 0.72
CA VAL A 14 -7.11 16.18 -0.01
C VAL A 14 -6.40 15.84 -1.31
N THR A 15 -7.03 16.15 -2.45
CA THR A 15 -6.47 15.88 -3.78
C THR A 15 -5.77 17.11 -4.34
N VAL A 16 -4.55 16.91 -4.82
CA VAL A 16 -3.71 17.92 -5.46
C VAL A 16 -3.00 17.32 -6.68
N ARG A 17 -2.36 18.15 -7.50
CA ARG A 17 -1.52 17.69 -8.61
C ARG A 17 -0.04 17.84 -8.30
N GLU A 18 0.78 17.13 -9.06
CA GLU A 18 2.20 17.41 -9.14
C GLU A 18 2.46 18.90 -9.37
N TRP A 19 3.50 19.44 -8.71
CA TRP A 19 3.89 20.85 -8.78
C TRP A 19 2.91 21.86 -8.15
N ASP A 20 1.78 21.40 -7.60
CA ASP A 20 0.86 22.29 -6.87
C ASP A 20 1.44 22.72 -5.52
N THR A 21 1.04 23.91 -5.09
CA THR A 21 1.36 24.46 -3.77
C THR A 21 0.13 24.42 -2.89
N ILE A 22 0.28 23.84 -1.70
CA ILE A 22 -0.74 23.74 -0.67
C ILE A 22 -0.39 24.75 0.43
N LEU A 23 -1.34 25.62 0.76
CA LEU A 23 -1.19 26.53 1.89
C LEU A 23 -1.71 25.86 3.16
N ALA A 24 -1.13 26.20 4.32
CA ALA A 24 -1.53 25.63 5.60
C ALA A 24 -3.03 25.84 5.90
N GLN A 25 -3.60 26.95 5.44
CA GLN A 25 -5.02 27.28 5.57
C GLN A 25 -5.93 26.37 4.71
N ASP A 26 -5.44 25.88 3.57
CA ASP A 26 -6.25 25.12 2.62
C ASP A 26 -6.34 23.64 3.00
N LEU A 27 -5.36 23.13 3.77
CA LEU A 27 -5.34 21.74 4.23
C LEU A 27 -6.42 21.45 5.28
N GLY A 28 -6.94 22.48 5.96
CA GLY A 28 -7.97 22.35 7.00
C GLY A 28 -7.54 21.58 8.26
N ASN A 29 -6.32 21.04 8.31
CA ASN A 29 -5.78 20.24 9.40
C ASN A 29 -4.35 20.70 9.76
N PRO A 30 -4.19 21.55 10.80
CA PRO A 30 -2.89 22.08 11.20
C PRO A 30 -1.88 21.01 11.61
N ARG A 31 -2.34 19.90 12.18
CA ARG A 31 -1.48 18.80 12.60
C ARG A 31 -0.90 18.06 11.38
N ALA A 32 -1.76 17.74 10.41
CA ALA A 32 -1.32 17.12 9.17
C ALA A 32 -0.33 18.01 8.41
N PHE A 33 -0.55 19.34 8.41
CA PHE A 33 0.39 20.27 7.80
C PHE A 33 1.77 20.21 8.45
N HIS A 34 1.85 20.23 9.78
CA HIS A 34 3.13 20.08 10.49
C HIS A 34 3.79 18.74 10.19
N GLU A 35 3.04 17.63 10.20
CA GLU A 35 3.58 16.30 9.89
C GLU A 35 4.15 16.22 8.47
N LEU A 36 3.46 16.79 7.47
CA LEU A 36 3.94 16.87 6.09
C LEU A 36 5.14 17.81 5.95
N HIS A 37 5.12 18.95 6.63
CA HIS A 37 6.21 19.92 6.62
C HIS A 37 7.48 19.33 7.24
N ASP A 38 7.37 18.67 8.39
CA ASP A 38 8.48 17.99 9.05
C ASP A 38 9.02 16.84 8.20
N TRP A 39 8.14 16.06 7.56
CA TRP A 39 8.55 14.99 6.66
C TRP A 39 9.26 15.54 5.41
N ALA A 40 8.80 16.66 4.85
CA ALA A 40 9.45 17.32 3.70
C ALA A 40 10.90 17.77 3.99
N LEU A 41 11.26 17.98 5.27
CA LEU A 41 12.63 18.29 5.68
C LEU A 41 13.53 17.04 5.82
N SER A 42 12.95 15.84 5.78
CA SER A 42 13.71 14.58 5.79
C SER A 42 14.36 14.26 4.43
N ASP A 43 15.34 13.36 4.43
CA ASP A 43 16.04 12.95 3.21
C ASP A 43 15.12 12.29 2.16
N GLU A 44 14.10 11.56 2.61
CA GLU A 44 13.09 10.94 1.75
C GLU A 44 12.07 11.96 1.26
N GLY A 45 11.51 12.74 2.20
CA GLY A 45 10.43 13.67 1.91
C GLY A 45 10.85 14.85 1.04
N ARG A 46 12.09 15.34 1.11
CA ARG A 46 12.57 16.46 0.28
C ARG A 46 12.52 16.21 -1.24
N ARG A 47 12.42 14.94 -1.66
CA ARG A 47 12.30 14.54 -3.07
C ARG A 47 10.85 14.58 -3.54
N VAL A 48 9.91 14.62 -2.61
CA VAL A 48 8.46 14.54 -2.83
C VAL A 48 7.80 15.89 -2.56
N LEU A 49 8.21 16.57 -1.50
CA LEU A 49 7.66 17.83 -1.03
C LEU A 49 8.80 18.85 -0.79
N GLU A 50 8.54 20.09 -1.15
CA GLU A 50 9.35 21.24 -0.75
C GLU A 50 8.62 22.03 0.34
N ALA A 51 9.23 22.12 1.51
CA ALA A 51 8.72 22.90 2.63
C ALA A 51 9.05 24.39 2.47
N GLY A 52 8.07 25.25 2.72
CA GLY A 52 8.25 26.69 2.83
C GLY A 52 7.43 27.27 3.99
N LEU A 53 7.64 28.55 4.29
CA LEU A 53 6.89 29.26 5.32
C LEU A 53 5.38 29.24 5.01
N GLY A 54 4.62 28.48 5.80
CA GLY A 54 3.16 28.36 5.69
C GLY A 54 2.66 27.67 4.41
N LYS A 55 3.54 27.03 3.65
CA LYS A 55 3.22 26.36 2.39
C LYS A 55 4.05 25.10 2.17
N ILE A 56 3.49 24.15 1.46
CA ILE A 56 4.20 22.96 1.00
C ILE A 56 3.95 22.83 -0.49
N ARG A 57 5.00 22.59 -1.27
CA ARG A 57 4.88 22.40 -2.71
C ARG A 57 5.18 20.94 -3.06
N VAL A 58 4.30 20.33 -3.83
CA VAL A 58 4.51 18.98 -4.36
C VAL A 58 5.55 19.04 -5.48
N LEU A 59 6.43 18.04 -5.56
CA LEU A 59 7.44 17.89 -6.61
C LEU A 59 7.01 16.84 -7.64
N ASN A 60 7.92 15.95 -8.02
CA ASN A 60 7.75 14.88 -9.01
C ASN A 60 7.28 13.58 -8.35
N HIS A 61 6.08 13.60 -7.79
CA HIS A 61 5.49 12.43 -7.14
C HIS A 61 4.01 12.34 -7.49
N ALA A 62 3.56 11.17 -7.94
CA ALA A 62 2.15 10.85 -8.11
C ALA A 62 1.83 9.60 -7.29
N GLY A 63 0.75 9.64 -6.51
CA GLY A 63 0.40 8.60 -5.55
C GLY A 63 -0.32 9.16 -4.34
N VAL A 64 -0.09 8.54 -3.18
CA VAL A 64 -0.73 8.91 -1.92
C VAL A 64 0.32 9.09 -0.84
N ILE A 65 0.22 10.18 -0.08
CA ILE A 65 1.06 10.46 1.09
C ILE A 65 0.17 10.42 2.32
N MET A 66 0.42 9.46 3.21
CA MET A 66 -0.31 9.29 4.45
C MET A 66 0.51 9.78 5.63
N THR A 67 -0.09 10.63 6.46
CA THR A 67 0.52 11.15 7.68
C THR A 67 0.26 10.22 8.87
N LYS A 68 0.99 10.41 9.97
CA LYS A 68 0.84 9.60 11.19
C LYS A 68 -0.52 9.80 11.86
N SER A 69 -1.12 10.97 11.64
CA SER A 69 -2.48 11.29 12.10
C SER A 69 -3.59 10.62 11.28
N GLY A 70 -3.27 9.91 10.20
CA GLY A 70 -4.24 9.30 9.30
C GLY A 70 -4.77 10.24 8.22
N PHE A 71 -4.27 11.49 8.15
CA PHE A 71 -4.59 12.38 7.04
C PHE A 71 -3.94 11.87 5.75
N VAL A 72 -4.70 11.89 4.66
CA VAL A 72 -4.32 11.38 3.35
C VAL A 72 -4.25 12.52 2.35
N LEU A 73 -3.08 12.70 1.75
CA LEU A 73 -2.85 13.61 0.63
C LEU A 73 -2.76 12.78 -0.65
N GLU A 74 -3.72 12.94 -1.54
CA GLU A 74 -3.74 12.32 -2.86
C GLU A 74 -3.06 13.25 -3.86
N VAL A 75 -2.03 12.75 -4.55
CA VAL A 75 -1.26 13.50 -5.53
C VAL A 75 -1.43 12.87 -6.92
N LEU A 76 -2.09 13.60 -7.81
CA LEU A 76 -2.36 13.14 -9.17
C LEU A 76 -1.30 13.67 -10.14
N PRO A 77 -0.97 12.91 -11.21
CA PRO A 77 0.00 13.36 -12.19
C PRO A 77 -0.47 14.64 -12.87
N LYS A 78 0.48 15.47 -13.31
CA LYS A 78 0.15 16.63 -14.14
C LYS A 78 -0.26 16.17 -15.53
N THR A 79 -1.56 16.07 -15.75
CA THR A 79 -2.19 15.74 -17.03
C THR A 79 -2.61 17.03 -17.76
N GLU A 80 -3.51 16.94 -18.73
CA GLU A 80 -4.00 18.10 -19.49
C GLU A 80 -4.65 19.16 -18.57
N ASP A 81 -4.43 20.43 -18.91
CA ASP A 81 -5.00 21.55 -18.16
C ASP A 81 -6.53 21.51 -18.23
N GLY A 82 -7.17 21.41 -17.05
CA GLY A 82 -8.63 21.32 -16.93
C GLY A 82 -9.20 19.90 -16.91
N ALA A 83 -8.35 18.86 -16.97
CA ALA A 83 -8.79 17.49 -16.76
C ALA A 83 -9.41 17.32 -15.36
N ASP A 84 -10.47 16.53 -15.25
CA ASP A 84 -11.04 16.20 -13.95
C ASP A 84 -10.10 15.28 -13.13
N TYR A 85 -10.26 15.28 -11.81
CA TYR A 85 -9.48 14.41 -10.92
C TYR A 85 -9.70 12.93 -11.22
N GLU A 86 -10.94 12.52 -11.53
CA GLU A 86 -11.26 11.14 -11.90
C GLU A 86 -10.49 10.72 -13.17
N SER A 87 -10.48 11.61 -14.18
CA SER A 87 -9.75 11.36 -15.43
C SER A 87 -8.24 11.24 -15.20
N SER A 88 -7.69 12.11 -14.35
CA SER A 88 -6.26 12.07 -13.98
C SER A 88 -5.91 10.80 -13.19
N ARG A 89 -6.80 10.34 -12.31
CA ARG A 89 -6.66 9.07 -11.58
C ARG A 89 -6.67 7.88 -12.53
N LYS A 90 -7.58 7.85 -13.49
CA LYS A 90 -7.63 6.81 -14.53
C LYS A 90 -6.35 6.76 -15.36
N ILE A 91 -5.78 7.91 -15.70
CA ILE A 91 -4.49 8.00 -16.40
C ILE A 91 -3.38 7.38 -15.54
N LEU A 92 -3.29 7.74 -14.25
CA LEU A 92 -2.30 7.17 -13.33
C LEU A 92 -2.44 5.64 -13.20
N LEU A 93 -3.66 5.14 -12.98
CA LEU A 93 -3.94 3.71 -12.85
C LEU A 93 -3.55 2.94 -14.12
N ASN A 94 -3.82 3.51 -15.30
CA ASN A 94 -3.39 2.94 -16.58
C ASN A 94 -1.87 2.95 -16.74
N MET A 95 -1.19 4.02 -16.35
CA MET A 95 0.28 4.08 -16.38
C MET A 95 0.90 3.01 -15.48
N LEU A 96 0.42 2.91 -14.24
CA LEU A 96 0.88 1.90 -13.27
C LEU A 96 0.67 0.48 -13.79
N SER A 97 -0.50 0.21 -14.40
CA SER A 97 -0.79 -1.11 -14.97
C SER A 97 0.11 -1.45 -16.16
N ARG A 98 0.39 -0.47 -17.03
CA ARG A 98 1.29 -0.66 -18.18
C ARG A 98 2.76 -0.78 -17.76
N SER A 99 3.15 -0.17 -16.65
CA SER A 99 4.49 -0.31 -16.08
C SER A 99 4.72 -1.66 -15.37
N GLY A 100 3.65 -2.46 -15.19
CA GLY A 100 3.70 -3.73 -14.47
C GLY A 100 3.63 -3.59 -12.94
N MET A 101 3.41 -2.38 -12.42
CA MET A 101 3.24 -2.14 -10.98
C MET A 101 1.84 -2.52 -10.47
N LEU A 102 0.83 -2.49 -11.35
CA LEU A 102 -0.52 -3.00 -11.08
C LEU A 102 -0.87 -4.13 -12.03
N PRO A 103 -1.69 -5.10 -11.60
CA PRO A 103 -2.21 -6.13 -12.50
C PRO A 103 -3.01 -5.48 -13.63
N SER A 104 -2.91 -6.05 -14.84
CA SER A 104 -3.74 -5.62 -15.96
C SER A 104 -5.23 -5.87 -15.65
N PHE A 105 -6.08 -4.87 -15.85
CA PHE A 105 -7.53 -4.87 -15.55
C PHE A 105 -8.39 -5.84 -16.39
N GLY A 106 -7.82 -6.94 -16.91
CA GLY A 106 -8.46 -7.84 -17.87
C GLY A 106 -9.55 -8.77 -17.32
N GLY A 107 -9.94 -8.67 -16.05
CA GLY A 107 -10.94 -9.58 -15.46
C GLY A 107 -11.58 -9.18 -14.12
N GLY A 108 -11.40 -7.95 -13.64
CA GLY A 108 -11.95 -7.43 -12.37
C GLY A 108 -12.60 -6.04 -12.55
N SER A 109 -12.64 -5.21 -11.49
CA SER A 109 -13.15 -3.82 -11.54
C SER A 109 -12.49 -3.01 -12.65
N ALA A 110 -13.29 -2.26 -13.42
CA ALA A 110 -12.78 -1.46 -14.52
C ALA A 110 -11.94 -0.28 -13.97
N PRO A 111 -10.94 0.22 -14.72
CA PRO A 111 -10.19 1.41 -14.32
C PRO A 111 -11.09 2.62 -14.05
N THR A 112 -12.26 2.67 -14.68
CA THR A 112 -13.28 3.71 -14.47
C THR A 112 -13.93 3.60 -13.09
N ASP A 113 -14.29 2.38 -12.66
CA ASP A 113 -14.96 2.17 -11.36
C ASP A 113 -14.01 2.53 -10.21
N ILE A 114 -12.75 2.09 -10.34
CA ILE A 114 -11.69 2.36 -9.35
C ILE A 114 -11.31 3.84 -9.36
N ALA A 115 -11.35 4.50 -10.53
CA ALA A 115 -11.04 5.91 -10.63
C ALA A 115 -12.09 6.81 -9.97
N ALA A 116 -13.32 6.33 -9.74
CA ALA A 116 -14.35 7.08 -9.02
C ALA A 116 -14.05 7.19 -7.51
N LEU A 117 -13.23 6.27 -6.98
CA LEU A 117 -12.76 6.28 -5.59
C LEU A 117 -11.44 7.05 -5.45
N PRO A 118 -11.12 7.56 -4.25
CA PRO A 118 -9.76 7.99 -3.97
C PRO A 118 -8.75 6.86 -4.15
N LEU A 119 -7.51 7.19 -4.53
CA LEU A 119 -6.48 6.21 -4.85
C LEU A 119 -6.26 5.15 -3.75
N ASN A 120 -6.27 5.55 -2.48
CA ASN A 120 -6.07 4.60 -1.36
C ASN A 120 -7.20 3.57 -1.29
N GLU A 121 -8.45 3.98 -1.50
CA GLU A 121 -9.61 3.08 -1.48
C GLU A 121 -9.62 2.18 -2.71
N GLY A 122 -9.39 2.76 -3.89
CA GLY A 122 -9.32 2.00 -5.14
C GLY A 122 -8.19 0.94 -5.13
N LEU A 123 -7.04 1.24 -4.52
CA LEU A 123 -5.96 0.26 -4.34
C LEU A 123 -6.33 -0.86 -3.36
N VAL A 124 -7.08 -0.55 -2.30
CA VAL A 124 -7.58 -1.57 -1.36
C VAL A 124 -8.58 -2.48 -2.07
N GLU A 125 -9.49 -1.94 -2.88
CA GLU A 125 -10.43 -2.75 -3.68
C GLU A 125 -9.68 -3.70 -4.63
N LEU A 126 -8.71 -3.17 -5.37
CA LEU A 126 -7.85 -3.97 -6.24
C LEU A 126 -7.11 -5.10 -5.50
N PHE A 127 -6.61 -4.80 -4.30
CA PHE A 127 -5.94 -5.80 -3.47
C PHE A 127 -6.93 -6.90 -3.03
N LEU A 128 -8.14 -6.52 -2.60
CA LEU A 128 -9.15 -7.47 -2.15
C LEU A 128 -9.62 -8.37 -3.30
N ASP A 129 -9.84 -7.83 -4.49
CA ASP A 129 -10.17 -8.60 -5.69
C ASP A 129 -9.08 -9.63 -6.03
N ALA A 130 -7.82 -9.19 -6.00
CA ALA A 130 -6.68 -10.07 -6.24
C ALA A 130 -6.58 -11.16 -5.16
N LEU A 131 -6.80 -10.81 -3.89
CA LEU A 131 -6.77 -11.74 -2.77
C LEU A 131 -7.89 -12.80 -2.88
N VAL A 132 -9.12 -12.38 -3.19
CA VAL A 132 -10.24 -13.30 -3.37
C VAL A 132 -9.97 -14.26 -4.53
N SER A 133 -9.44 -13.75 -5.65
CA SER A 133 -9.04 -14.58 -6.79
C SER A 133 -7.95 -15.59 -6.40
N LEU A 134 -6.94 -15.15 -5.63
CA LEU A 134 -5.86 -16.01 -5.15
C LEU A 134 -6.38 -17.11 -4.21
N VAL A 135 -7.22 -16.76 -3.23
CA VAL A 135 -7.81 -17.72 -2.29
C VAL A 135 -8.67 -18.75 -3.01
N LYS A 136 -9.47 -18.33 -4.01
CA LYS A 136 -10.29 -19.24 -4.84
C LYS A 136 -9.46 -20.23 -5.66
N ARG A 137 -8.26 -19.83 -6.10
CA ARG A 137 -7.32 -20.70 -6.84
C ARG A 137 -6.56 -21.68 -5.94
N GLY A 138 -6.63 -21.47 -4.62
CA GLY A 138 -5.91 -22.24 -3.61
C GLY A 138 -4.61 -21.55 -3.22
N LEU A 139 -4.38 -21.43 -1.90
CA LEU A 139 -3.10 -20.97 -1.37
C LEU A 139 -2.06 -22.08 -1.55
N SER A 140 -0.88 -21.73 -2.05
CA SER A 140 0.24 -22.67 -2.07
C SER A 140 0.65 -22.96 -0.63
N SER A 141 0.43 -24.19 -0.18
CA SER A 141 0.99 -24.67 1.09
C SER A 141 2.47 -24.93 0.87
N ILE A 142 3.32 -24.05 1.41
CA ILE A 142 4.76 -24.26 1.42
C ILE A 142 5.06 -25.25 2.54
N TYR A 143 5.56 -26.43 2.19
CA TYR A 143 6.05 -27.41 3.14
C TYR A 143 7.38 -26.90 3.73
N ILE A 144 7.50 -26.90 5.06
CA ILE A 144 8.67 -26.41 5.77
C ILE A 144 9.21 -27.60 6.56
N ALA A 145 10.44 -28.01 6.24
CA ALA A 145 11.11 -29.07 6.97
C ALA A 145 11.26 -28.69 8.46
N GLN A 146 10.67 -29.50 9.33
CA GLN A 146 10.72 -29.38 10.78
C GLN A 146 11.41 -30.61 11.37
N GLU A 147 12.22 -30.40 12.40
CA GLU A 147 12.82 -31.47 13.21
C GLU A 147 12.28 -31.38 14.63
N GLU A 148 11.46 -32.34 15.05
CA GLU A 148 10.83 -32.36 16.36
C GLU A 148 10.87 -33.75 16.99
N HIS A 149 11.00 -33.80 18.31
CA HIS A 149 10.87 -35.05 19.06
C HIS A 149 9.40 -35.25 19.41
N LEU A 150 8.75 -36.20 18.75
CA LEU A 150 7.31 -36.44 18.85
C LEU A 150 7.01 -37.76 19.60
N PRO A 151 5.88 -37.89 20.32
CA PRO A 151 5.46 -39.16 20.92
C PRO A 151 5.01 -40.20 19.86
N CYS A 152 4.92 -39.80 18.60
CA CYS A 152 4.57 -40.63 17.46
C CYS A 152 5.54 -40.39 16.29
N ILE A 153 5.56 -41.31 15.33
CA ILE A 153 6.41 -41.19 14.14
C ILE A 153 5.69 -40.33 13.10
N ARG A 154 6.34 -39.23 12.69
CA ARG A 154 5.89 -38.36 11.59
C ARG A 154 7.05 -38.12 10.62
N GLY A 155 6.84 -38.39 9.34
CA GLY A 155 7.90 -38.27 8.33
C GLY A 155 9.05 -39.27 8.54
N ARG A 156 10.29 -38.80 8.46
CA ARG A 156 11.51 -39.61 8.55
C ARG A 156 12.14 -39.51 9.93
N ILE A 157 12.55 -40.64 10.51
CA ILE A 157 13.19 -40.67 11.83
C ILE A 157 14.70 -40.41 11.69
N ASP A 158 15.28 -39.59 12.57
CA ASP A 158 16.74 -39.47 12.72
C ASP A 158 17.26 -40.57 13.66
N PHE A 159 17.60 -41.72 13.08
CA PHE A 159 18.10 -42.88 13.85
C PHE A 159 19.43 -42.59 14.57
N SER A 160 20.25 -41.68 14.03
CA SER A 160 21.55 -41.32 14.63
C SER A 160 21.35 -40.53 15.92
N GLU A 161 20.38 -39.60 15.91
CA GLU A 161 20.00 -38.86 17.10
C GLU A 161 19.24 -39.76 18.10
N PHE A 162 18.33 -40.60 17.60
CA PHE A 162 17.55 -41.54 18.42
C PHE A 162 18.46 -42.47 19.23
N ALA A 163 19.45 -43.09 18.59
CA ALA A 163 20.40 -43.99 19.25
C ALA A 163 21.26 -43.28 20.31
N ARG A 164 21.57 -41.99 20.13
CA ARG A 164 22.43 -41.21 21.02
C ARG A 164 21.69 -40.62 22.23
N LYS A 165 20.44 -40.17 22.06
CA LYS A 165 19.73 -39.37 23.07
C LYS A 165 18.62 -40.13 23.83
N ASN A 166 18.04 -41.19 23.27
CA ASN A 166 16.88 -41.84 23.89
C ASN A 166 17.23 -42.96 24.86
N ARG A 167 17.50 -42.57 26.11
CA ARG A 167 17.54 -43.49 27.26
C ARG A 167 16.15 -43.80 27.85
N GLN A 168 15.16 -42.94 27.60
CA GLN A 168 13.75 -43.13 27.96
C GLN A 168 12.89 -43.08 26.68
N ARG A 169 12.15 -44.16 26.40
CA ARG A 169 11.51 -44.48 25.11
C ARG A 169 10.27 -43.64 24.74
N SER A 170 10.07 -42.46 25.33
CA SER A 170 8.80 -41.73 25.21
C SER A 170 8.69 -40.78 24.02
N MET A 171 9.80 -40.45 23.34
CA MET A 171 9.81 -39.45 22.25
C MET A 171 10.72 -39.88 21.10
N VAL A 172 10.36 -39.57 19.86
CA VAL A 172 11.04 -39.99 18.62
C VAL A 172 11.44 -38.74 17.83
N PRO A 173 12.74 -38.51 17.53
CA PRO A 173 13.20 -37.43 16.68
C PRO A 173 12.73 -37.70 15.25
N CYS A 174 11.83 -36.84 14.80
CA CYS A 174 11.14 -36.90 13.53
C CYS A 174 11.50 -35.68 12.69
N ARG A 175 11.76 -35.90 11.41
CA ARG A 175 11.91 -34.88 10.38
C ARG A 175 10.78 -35.01 9.38
N PHE A 176 9.99 -33.97 9.22
CA PHE A 176 8.85 -33.95 8.30
C PHE A 176 8.72 -32.57 7.69
N ASP A 177 8.11 -32.51 6.51
CA ASP A 177 7.84 -31.31 5.74
C ASP A 177 6.33 -31.02 5.70
#